data_AF-A0A1W9I961-F1
#
_entry.id   AF-A0A1W9I961-F1
#
_cell.length_a   1.000
_cell.length_b   1.000
_cell.length_c   1.000
_cell.angle_alpha   90.00
_cell.angle_beta   90.00
_cell.angle_gamma   90.00
#
_symmetry.space_group_name_H-M   'P 1'
#
loop_
_entity.id
_entity.type
_entity.pdbx_description
1 polymer ?
#
loop_
_entity_poly.entity_id
_entity_poly.type
_entity_poly.pdbx_seq_one_letter_code
_entity_poly.pdbx_strand_id
1 'polypeptide(L)'
;MRVLLSIALIAVASIFTIELADAGPAPPQLRNKSIVTRFVLQIQQRAPDGRFATPAINVGYTIYVSSAGRSFIRQSRSINNPYFSASRTTEAGPGQTQSGNSEQREMQFSGGKLVGNAVFISGAARMQIGFDPSYARCDVNIQFGKAGGAPIKWKGLDGVMYTVESVTPTGMTCTIQDGNAFSS
;
A
#
# COMPACT_ATOMS: atom_id res chain seq x y z
N MET A 1 72.67 12.12 21.82
CA MET A 1 71.54 11.19 22.02
C MET A 1 70.26 12.00 22.22
N ARG A 2 69.50 12.28 21.14
CA ARG A 2 68.13 12.84 21.20
C ARG A 2 67.37 12.25 20.01
N VAL A 3 66.43 11.36 20.29
CA VAL A 3 65.53 10.74 19.31
C VAL A 3 64.24 11.56 19.30
N LEU A 4 63.88 12.11 18.13
CA LEU A 4 62.61 12.77 17.88
C LEU A 4 61.62 11.71 17.35
N LEU A 5 60.55 11.46 18.09
CA LEU A 5 59.49 10.52 17.75
C LEU A 5 58.34 11.31 17.10
N SER A 6 58.12 11.13 15.80
CA SER A 6 57.00 11.73 15.06
C SER A 6 55.80 10.78 15.09
N ILE A 7 54.70 11.20 15.73
CA ILE A 7 53.43 10.47 15.74
C ILE A 7 52.57 11.00 14.58
N ALA A 8 52.32 10.15 13.58
CA ALA A 8 51.43 10.45 12.47
C ALA A 8 49.99 10.00 12.82
N LEU A 9 49.07 10.95 12.92
CA LEU A 9 47.65 10.73 13.17
C LEU A 9 46.94 10.49 11.83
N ILE A 10 46.50 9.26 11.56
CA ILE A 10 45.71 8.92 10.36
C ILE A 10 44.22 9.08 10.73
N ALA A 11 43.60 10.15 10.26
CA ALA A 11 42.16 10.36 10.36
C ALA A 11 41.46 9.63 9.20
N VAL A 12 40.80 8.51 9.50
CA VAL A 12 39.97 7.76 8.54
C VAL A 12 38.62 8.47 8.43
N ALA A 13 38.41 9.23 7.35
CA ALA A 13 37.13 9.83 7.03
C ALA A 13 36.18 8.78 6.42
N SER A 14 35.27 8.24 7.23
CA SER A 14 34.18 7.37 6.75
C SER A 14 33.17 8.19 5.96
N ILE A 15 33.21 8.06 4.63
CA ILE A 15 32.21 8.64 3.72
C ILE A 15 30.92 7.82 3.88
N PHE A 16 29.94 8.35 4.61
CA PHE A 16 28.59 7.83 4.60
C PHE A 16 27.95 8.18 3.24
N THR A 17 27.86 7.20 2.35
CA THR A 17 27.04 7.33 1.14
C THR A 17 25.58 7.38 1.57
N ILE A 18 24.98 8.57 1.48
CA ILE A 18 23.55 8.75 1.64
C ILE A 18 22.90 8.14 0.39
N GLU A 19 22.45 6.88 0.49
CA GLU A 19 21.59 6.29 -0.53
C GLU A 19 20.26 7.05 -0.53
N LEU A 20 20.11 7.96 -1.48
CA LEU A 20 18.81 8.52 -1.81
C LEU A 20 17.94 7.36 -2.30
N ALA A 21 16.98 6.97 -1.48
CA ALA A 21 15.98 5.96 -1.84
C ALA A 21 15.09 6.54 -2.94
N ASP A 22 15.56 6.43 -4.18
CA ASP A 22 14.80 6.78 -5.37
C ASP A 22 13.59 5.84 -5.48
N ALA A 23 12.50 6.35 -6.04
CA ALA A 23 11.35 5.53 -6.39
C ALA A 23 11.79 4.60 -7.53
N GLY A 24 12.32 3.44 -7.15
CA GLY A 24 12.99 2.53 -8.06
C GLY A 24 12.04 1.89 -9.06
N PRO A 25 12.53 1.52 -10.26
CA PRO A 25 11.77 0.69 -11.17
C PRO A 25 11.42 -0.66 -10.51
N ALA A 26 10.36 -1.31 -11.00
CA ALA A 26 9.99 -2.63 -10.49
C ALA A 26 11.16 -3.63 -10.59
N PRO A 27 11.38 -4.48 -9.56
CA PRO A 27 12.38 -5.53 -9.58
C PRO A 27 12.27 -6.39 -10.85
N PRO A 28 13.39 -6.71 -11.54
CA PRO A 28 13.36 -7.55 -12.75
C PRO A 28 12.63 -8.88 -12.57
N GLN A 29 12.70 -9.46 -11.36
CA GLN A 29 12.05 -10.72 -10.98
C GLN A 29 10.52 -10.64 -11.01
N LEU A 30 9.94 -9.44 -10.86
CA LEU A 30 8.49 -9.24 -10.90
C LEU A 30 7.98 -8.91 -12.32
N ARG A 31 8.86 -8.73 -13.30
CA ARG A 31 8.43 -8.41 -14.67
C ARG A 31 7.65 -9.57 -15.28
N ASN A 32 6.59 -9.22 -16.00
CA ASN A 32 5.61 -10.16 -16.56
C ASN A 32 4.93 -11.04 -15.50
N LYS A 33 4.82 -10.54 -14.26
CA LYS A 33 4.09 -11.22 -13.19
C LYS A 33 2.97 -10.33 -12.67
N SER A 34 1.98 -11.00 -12.09
CA SER A 34 0.89 -10.36 -11.37
C SER A 34 0.99 -10.69 -9.89
N ILE A 35 0.76 -9.68 -9.06
CA ILE A 35 0.65 -9.78 -7.62
C ILE A 35 -0.82 -9.60 -7.28
N VAL A 36 -1.39 -10.56 -6.57
CA VAL A 36 -2.79 -10.53 -6.15
C VAL A 36 -2.83 -10.52 -4.63
N THR A 37 -3.47 -9.51 -4.07
CA THR A 37 -3.71 -9.44 -2.62
C THR A 37 -5.19 -9.42 -2.34
N ARG A 38 -5.59 -10.06 -1.24
CA ARG A 38 -6.97 -9.98 -0.72
C ARG A 38 -6.94 -9.85 0.79
N PHE A 39 -7.86 -9.06 1.32
CA PHE A 39 -8.07 -8.88 2.75
C PHE A 39 -9.48 -8.35 3.01
N VAL A 40 -9.88 -8.37 4.29
CA VAL A 40 -11.14 -7.80 4.76
C VAL A 40 -10.85 -6.71 5.77
N LEU A 41 -11.48 -5.54 5.59
CA LEU A 41 -11.47 -4.47 6.59
C LEU A 41 -12.68 -4.63 7.50
N GLN A 42 -12.43 -4.92 8.78
CA GLN A 42 -13.42 -4.84 9.84
C GLN A 42 -13.44 -3.43 10.40
N ILE A 43 -14.57 -2.75 10.30
CA ILE A 43 -14.68 -1.31 10.59
C ILE A 43 -15.71 -1.09 11.69
N GLN A 44 -15.44 -0.16 12.60
CA GLN A 44 -16.44 0.47 13.45
C GLN A 44 -16.52 1.94 13.03
N GLN A 45 -17.71 2.40 12.62
CA GLN A 45 -17.89 3.74 12.09
C GLN A 45 -19.25 4.34 12.41
N ARG A 46 -19.31 5.66 12.35
CA ARG A 46 -20.52 6.45 12.61
C ARG A 46 -20.86 7.34 11.42
N ALA A 47 -22.11 7.29 10.99
CA ALA A 47 -22.67 8.16 9.95
C ALA A 47 -22.97 9.56 10.52
N PRO A 48 -23.24 10.58 9.67
CA PRO A 48 -23.49 11.95 10.12
C PRO A 48 -24.80 12.09 10.90
N ASP A 49 -25.76 11.19 10.68
CA ASP A 49 -27.03 11.07 11.41
C ASP A 49 -26.85 10.43 12.81
N GLY A 50 -25.62 10.06 13.19
CA GLY A 50 -25.31 9.42 14.46
C GLY A 50 -25.43 7.90 14.45
N ARG A 51 -25.91 7.28 13.36
CA ARG A 51 -26.05 5.82 13.25
C ARG A 51 -24.68 5.14 13.28
N PHE A 52 -24.58 4.11 14.12
CA PHE A 52 -23.39 3.27 14.20
C PHE A 52 -23.50 2.08 13.23
N ALA A 53 -22.38 1.70 12.62
CA ALA A 53 -22.29 0.57 11.72
C ALA A 53 -20.96 -0.16 11.86
N THR A 54 -20.99 -1.48 11.69
CA THR A 54 -19.80 -2.34 11.73
C THR A 54 -19.60 -3.13 10.44
N PRO A 55 -19.33 -2.47 9.30
CA PRO A 55 -19.24 -3.18 8.03
C PRO A 55 -17.94 -3.98 7.90
N ALA A 56 -18.02 -5.08 7.18
CA ALA A 56 -16.88 -5.80 6.64
C ALA A 56 -16.75 -5.48 5.13
N ILE A 57 -15.62 -4.89 4.74
CA ILE A 57 -15.34 -4.58 3.33
C ILE A 57 -14.29 -5.56 2.82
N ASN A 58 -14.66 -6.36 1.82
CA ASN A 58 -13.72 -7.17 1.07
C ASN A 58 -12.93 -6.26 0.13
N VAL A 59 -11.59 -6.39 0.15
CA VAL A 59 -10.71 -5.62 -0.71
C VAL A 59 -9.78 -6.57 -1.46
N GLY A 60 -9.68 -6.38 -2.76
CA GLY A 60 -8.74 -7.08 -3.62
C GLY A 60 -7.86 -6.09 -4.38
N TYR A 61 -6.57 -6.37 -4.47
CA TYR A 61 -5.68 -5.73 -5.44
C TYR A 61 -5.17 -6.78 -6.42
N THR A 62 -5.13 -6.42 -7.69
CA THR A 62 -4.43 -7.13 -8.74
C THR A 62 -3.46 -6.16 -9.37
N ILE A 63 -2.19 -6.50 -9.37
CA ILE A 63 -1.10 -5.61 -9.75
C ILE A 63 -0.27 -6.34 -10.78
N TYR A 64 -0.32 -5.93 -12.04
CA TYR A 64 0.52 -6.48 -13.09
C TYR A 64 1.74 -5.60 -13.29
N VAL A 65 2.92 -6.21 -13.31
CA VAL A 65 4.18 -5.55 -13.65
C VAL A 65 4.59 -5.99 -15.04
N SER A 66 4.63 -5.06 -15.99
CA SER A 66 4.96 -5.38 -17.38
C SER A 66 6.43 -5.76 -17.57
N SER A 67 6.77 -6.27 -18.76
CA SER A 67 8.17 -6.46 -19.20
C SER A 67 9.04 -5.22 -19.08
N ALA A 68 8.45 -4.02 -19.22
CA ALA A 68 9.12 -2.73 -19.06
C ALA A 68 9.20 -2.27 -17.59
N GLY A 69 8.75 -3.07 -16.62
CA GLY A 69 8.73 -2.72 -15.21
C GLY A 69 7.64 -1.71 -14.82
N ARG A 70 6.62 -1.53 -15.66
CA ARG A 70 5.51 -0.60 -15.40
C ARG A 70 4.36 -1.32 -14.69
N SER A 71 3.82 -0.70 -13.65
CA SER A 71 2.76 -1.27 -12.83
C SER A 71 1.37 -0.86 -13.32
N PHE A 72 0.46 -1.82 -13.41
CA PHE A 72 -0.96 -1.64 -13.69
C PHE A 72 -1.75 -2.23 -12.53
N ILE A 73 -2.69 -1.47 -11.98
CA ILE A 73 -3.34 -1.83 -10.72
C ILE A 73 -4.85 -1.83 -10.93
N ARG A 74 -5.50 -2.92 -10.55
CA ARG A 74 -6.94 -3.01 -10.36
C ARG A 74 -7.22 -3.21 -8.88
N GLN A 75 -8.07 -2.37 -8.32
CA GLN A 75 -8.60 -2.54 -6.98
C GLN A 75 -10.08 -2.90 -7.09
N SER A 76 -10.51 -3.91 -6.34
CA SER A 76 -11.92 -4.18 -6.09
C SER A 76 -12.24 -3.97 -4.61
N ARG A 77 -13.40 -3.40 -4.32
CA ARG A 77 -13.96 -3.30 -2.98
C ARG A 77 -15.41 -3.78 -3.04
N SER A 78 -15.82 -4.60 -2.10
CA SER A 78 -17.22 -4.98 -1.98
C SER A 78 -17.66 -5.09 -0.53
N ILE A 79 -18.93 -4.77 -0.32
CA ILE A 79 -19.64 -4.97 0.92
C ILE A 79 -20.90 -5.76 0.60
N ASN A 80 -21.21 -6.74 1.44
CA ASN A 80 -22.44 -7.50 1.32
C ASN A 80 -23.00 -7.74 2.72
N ASN A 81 -24.04 -7.00 3.09
CA ASN A 81 -24.75 -7.17 4.35
C ASN A 81 -26.28 -7.03 4.13
N PRO A 82 -27.12 -7.43 5.10
CA PRO A 82 -28.57 -7.43 4.94
C PRO A 82 -29.20 -6.07 4.61
N TYR A 83 -28.52 -4.96 4.92
CA TYR A 83 -29.03 -3.60 4.75
C TYR A 83 -28.46 -2.88 3.53
N PHE A 84 -27.32 -3.34 3.03
CA PHE A 84 -26.59 -2.72 1.94
C PHE A 84 -25.63 -3.70 1.27
N SER A 85 -25.67 -3.73 -0.06
CA SER A 85 -24.72 -4.48 -0.89
C SER A 85 -24.22 -3.56 -2.00
N ALA A 86 -22.90 -3.48 -2.15
CA ALA A 86 -22.27 -2.69 -3.20
C ALA A 86 -20.90 -3.24 -3.55
N SER A 87 -20.49 -3.03 -4.79
CA SER A 87 -19.16 -3.35 -5.28
C SER A 87 -18.63 -2.21 -6.13
N ARG A 88 -17.31 -2.01 -6.10
CA ARG A 88 -16.63 -1.04 -6.95
C ARG A 88 -15.27 -1.56 -7.37
N THR A 89 -14.96 -1.35 -8.64
CA THR A 89 -13.64 -1.59 -9.21
C THR A 89 -13.04 -0.29 -9.70
N THR A 90 -11.77 -0.06 -9.42
CA THR A 90 -10.98 1.07 -9.94
C THR A 90 -9.69 0.55 -10.54
N GLU A 91 -9.22 1.19 -11.60
CA GLU A 91 -7.99 0.84 -12.30
C GLU A 91 -7.07 2.06 -12.40
N ALA A 92 -5.76 1.81 -12.40
CA ALA A 92 -4.75 2.81 -12.71
C ALA A 92 -3.64 2.19 -13.55
N GLY A 93 -3.21 2.96 -14.55
CA GLY A 93 -2.00 2.69 -15.29
C GLY A 93 -0.74 3.20 -14.59
N PRO A 94 0.42 3.06 -15.25
CA PRO A 94 1.70 3.48 -14.70
C PRO A 94 1.73 4.99 -14.41
N GLY A 95 2.15 5.36 -13.20
CA GLY A 95 2.23 6.76 -12.76
C GLY A 95 0.88 7.44 -12.50
N GLN A 96 -0.24 6.70 -12.58
CA GLN A 96 -1.56 7.26 -12.29
C GLN A 96 -1.93 7.03 -10.82
N THR A 97 -2.45 8.07 -10.19
CA THR A 97 -3.14 7.96 -8.90
C THR A 97 -4.55 7.41 -9.12
N GLN A 98 -4.91 6.31 -8.47
CA GLN A 98 -6.31 5.86 -8.42
C GLN A 98 -7.12 6.87 -7.60
N SER A 99 -8.21 7.35 -8.17
CA SER A 99 -9.19 8.18 -7.46
C SER A 99 -10.52 7.44 -7.36
N GLY A 100 -11.04 7.30 -6.14
CA GLY A 100 -12.35 6.69 -5.93
C GLY A 100 -12.85 6.90 -4.51
N ASN A 101 -14.08 7.41 -4.38
CA ASN A 101 -14.70 7.80 -3.10
C ASN A 101 -13.92 8.87 -2.33
N SER A 102 -13.44 9.90 -3.03
CA SER A 102 -12.63 10.98 -2.42
C SER A 102 -11.32 10.49 -1.79
N GLU A 103 -10.86 9.30 -2.18
CA GLU A 103 -9.56 8.77 -1.79
C GLU A 103 -8.61 8.82 -2.99
N GLN A 104 -7.38 9.27 -2.75
CA GLN A 104 -6.28 9.22 -3.71
C GLN A 104 -5.35 8.07 -3.31
N ARG A 105 -5.03 7.19 -4.27
CA ARG A 105 -4.14 6.06 -4.01
C ARG A 105 -3.04 5.97 -5.05
N GLU A 106 -1.83 5.79 -4.56
CA GLU A 106 -0.63 5.60 -5.37
C GLU A 106 0.08 4.33 -4.92
N MET A 107 0.73 3.63 -5.84
CA MET A 107 1.66 2.55 -5.50
C MET A 107 2.97 2.69 -6.23
N GLN A 108 4.06 2.45 -5.53
CA GLN A 108 5.42 2.55 -6.04
C GLN A 108 6.34 1.49 -5.43
N PHE A 109 7.37 1.11 -6.17
CA PHE A 109 8.42 0.26 -5.63
C PHE A 109 9.41 1.10 -4.82
N SER A 110 9.82 0.60 -3.66
CA SER A 110 10.82 1.23 -2.80
C SER A 110 11.46 0.18 -1.89
N GLY A 111 12.79 0.11 -1.91
CA GLY A 111 13.55 -0.79 -1.04
C GLY A 111 13.15 -2.27 -1.16
N GLY A 112 12.91 -2.76 -2.37
CA GLY A 112 12.48 -4.14 -2.61
C GLY A 112 11.06 -4.46 -2.14
N LYS A 113 10.24 -3.46 -1.86
CA LYS A 113 8.83 -3.60 -1.49
C LYS A 113 7.95 -2.83 -2.45
N LEU A 114 6.69 -3.23 -2.55
CA LEU A 114 5.66 -2.42 -3.20
C LEU A 114 4.86 -1.69 -2.12
N VAL A 115 4.91 -0.37 -2.16
CA VAL A 115 4.28 0.49 -1.15
C VAL A 115 3.12 1.23 -1.78
N GLY A 116 1.94 1.07 -1.21
CA GLY A 116 0.74 1.82 -1.56
C GLY A 116 0.38 2.82 -0.46
N ASN A 117 0.03 4.05 -0.82
CA ASN A 117 -0.54 5.02 0.11
C ASN A 117 -1.96 5.35 -0.36
N ALA A 118 -2.90 5.42 0.58
CA ALA A 118 -4.26 5.89 0.34
C ALA A 118 -4.53 7.08 1.27
N VAL A 119 -4.84 8.24 0.70
CA VAL A 119 -5.21 9.44 1.45
C VAL A 119 -6.73 9.51 1.54
N PHE A 120 -7.25 9.65 2.75
CA PHE A 120 -8.68 9.82 2.99
C PHE A 120 -9.03 11.31 3.17
N ILE A 121 -10.30 11.60 3.44
CA ILE A 121 -10.74 12.97 3.77
C ILE A 121 -10.08 13.44 5.07
N SER A 122 -9.88 12.54 6.03
CA SER A 122 -8.96 12.73 7.15
C SER A 122 -8.25 11.42 7.47
N GLY A 123 -6.94 11.48 7.65
CA GLY A 123 -6.08 10.32 7.85
C GLY A 123 -5.63 9.67 6.54
N ALA A 124 -4.92 8.55 6.67
CA ALA A 124 -4.37 7.81 5.54
C ALA A 124 -4.24 6.32 5.88
N ALA A 125 -4.05 5.50 4.85
CA ALA A 125 -3.57 4.14 5.00
C ALA A 125 -2.29 3.92 4.19
N ARG A 126 -1.41 3.08 4.72
CA ARG A 126 -0.22 2.59 4.04
C ARG A 126 -0.30 1.08 3.90
N MET A 127 -0.27 0.60 2.67
CA MET A 127 -0.11 -0.81 2.33
C MET A 127 1.34 -1.07 1.97
N GLN A 128 1.92 -2.15 2.49
CA GLN A 128 3.25 -2.61 2.13
C GLN A 128 3.16 -4.07 1.72
N ILE A 129 3.64 -4.39 0.52
CA ILE A 129 3.79 -5.74 0.04
C ILE A 129 5.28 -6.07 0.07
N GLY A 130 5.63 -7.03 0.92
CA GLY A 130 6.96 -7.62 1.01
C GLY A 130 7.11 -8.79 0.06
N PHE A 131 8.33 -9.02 -0.41
CA PHE A 131 8.69 -10.17 -1.24
C PHE A 131 9.80 -10.94 -0.54
N ASP A 132 9.76 -12.27 -0.66
CA ASP A 132 10.89 -13.09 -0.27
C ASP A 132 12.06 -12.92 -1.27
N PRO A 133 13.30 -13.33 -0.93
CA PRO A 133 14.44 -13.15 -1.81
C PRO A 133 14.29 -13.79 -3.20
N SER A 134 13.46 -14.83 -3.31
CA SER A 134 13.19 -15.53 -4.56
C SER A 134 12.07 -14.91 -5.40
N TYR A 135 11.33 -13.95 -4.86
CA TYR A 135 10.11 -13.38 -5.47
C TYR A 135 9.06 -14.44 -5.84
N ALA A 136 9.04 -15.56 -5.12
CA ALA A 136 8.03 -16.61 -5.26
C ALA A 136 6.90 -16.45 -4.24
N ARG A 137 7.16 -15.73 -3.14
CA ARG A 137 6.20 -15.48 -2.06
C ARG A 137 6.13 -13.99 -1.77
N CYS A 138 4.97 -13.57 -1.30
CA CYS A 138 4.78 -12.21 -0.80
C CYS A 138 3.91 -12.20 0.45
N ASP A 139 4.05 -11.12 1.20
CA ASP A 139 3.23 -10.78 2.36
C ASP A 139 2.64 -9.39 2.16
N VAL A 140 1.53 -9.10 2.83
CA VAL A 140 0.90 -7.77 2.80
C VAL A 140 0.64 -7.30 4.22
N ASN A 141 1.01 -6.06 4.50
CA ASN A 141 0.75 -5.36 5.75
C ASN A 141 0.03 -4.04 5.46
N ILE A 142 -0.94 -3.68 6.31
CA ILE A 142 -1.72 -2.45 6.15
C ILE A 142 -1.80 -1.72 7.48
N GLN A 143 -1.49 -0.44 7.45
CA GLN A 143 -1.52 0.43 8.62
C GLN A 143 -2.40 1.64 8.32
N PHE A 144 -3.16 2.08 9.32
CA PHE A 144 -4.02 3.26 9.24
C PHE A 144 -3.47 4.34 10.17
N GLY A 145 -3.34 5.56 9.63
CA GLY A 145 -2.84 6.73 10.35
C GLY A 145 -3.92 7.78 10.51
N LYS A 146 -3.99 8.37 11.71
CA LYS A 146 -4.83 9.53 12.03
C LYS A 146 -4.08 10.82 11.69
N ALA A 147 -4.75 11.79 11.10
CA ALA A 147 -4.14 13.10 10.82
C ALA A 147 -4.19 13.96 12.09
N GLY A 148 -3.02 14.24 12.71
CA GLY A 148 -2.94 15.09 13.90
C GLY A 148 -3.76 14.58 15.09
N GLY A 149 -3.97 13.26 15.21
CA GLY A 149 -4.82 12.65 16.24
C GLY A 149 -6.33 12.68 15.95
N ALA A 150 -6.77 13.39 14.90
CA ALA A 150 -8.18 13.44 14.52
C ALA A 150 -8.69 12.06 14.04
N PRO A 151 -10.00 11.75 14.26
CA PRO A 151 -10.60 10.54 13.72
C PRO A 151 -10.44 10.45 12.20
N ILE A 152 -10.26 9.23 11.70
CA ILE A 152 -10.26 8.98 10.25
C ILE A 152 -11.67 9.30 9.71
N LYS A 153 -11.72 9.99 8.57
CA LYS A 153 -12.96 10.26 7.84
C LYS A 153 -12.82 9.82 6.40
N TRP A 154 -13.79 9.07 5.91
CA TRP A 154 -13.84 8.62 4.52
C TRP A 154 -15.26 8.64 3.98
N LYS A 155 -15.38 8.46 2.66
CA LYS A 155 -16.65 8.27 1.99
C LYS A 155 -16.87 6.78 1.73
N GLY A 156 -17.99 6.24 2.23
CA GLY A 156 -18.37 4.84 2.04
C GLY A 156 -18.67 4.49 0.59
N LEU A 157 -18.90 3.20 0.32
CA LEU A 157 -19.35 2.73 -1.00
C LEU A 157 -20.77 3.21 -1.34
N ASP A 158 -21.57 3.53 -0.33
CA ASP A 158 -22.89 4.18 -0.41
C ASP A 158 -22.80 5.70 -0.66
N GLY A 159 -21.59 6.26 -0.69
CA GLY A 159 -21.38 7.69 -0.83
C GLY A 159 -21.58 8.51 0.46
N VAL A 160 -21.86 7.86 1.59
CA VAL A 160 -22.06 8.54 2.88
C VAL A 160 -20.71 8.83 3.54
N MET A 161 -20.62 9.96 4.24
CA MET A 161 -19.45 10.36 5.00
C MET A 161 -19.44 9.67 6.37
N TYR A 162 -18.39 8.89 6.65
CA TYR A 162 -18.26 8.19 7.92
C TYR A 162 -17.10 8.71 8.75
N THR A 163 -17.30 8.76 10.06
CA THR A 163 -16.22 8.89 11.05
C THR A 163 -15.85 7.49 11.53
N VAL A 164 -14.60 7.10 11.36
CA VAL A 164 -14.09 5.77 11.69
C VAL A 164 -13.56 5.77 13.12
N GLU A 165 -14.15 4.94 13.96
CA GLU A 165 -13.74 4.74 15.35
C GLU A 165 -12.59 3.72 15.41
N SER A 166 -12.71 2.62 14.66
CA SER A 166 -11.63 1.63 14.48
C SER A 166 -11.67 0.96 13.10
N VAL A 167 -10.51 0.53 12.62
CA VAL A 167 -10.39 -0.29 11.41
C VAL A 167 -9.30 -1.34 11.59
N THR A 168 -9.62 -2.59 11.25
CA THR A 168 -8.71 -3.73 11.42
C THR A 168 -8.68 -4.56 10.14
N PRO A 169 -7.53 -4.64 9.44
CA PRO A 169 -7.31 -5.61 8.37
C PRO A 169 -7.30 -7.04 8.90
N THR A 170 -7.96 -7.95 8.20
CA THR A 170 -8.04 -9.38 8.51
C THR A 170 -7.94 -10.21 7.24
N GLY A 171 -7.58 -11.50 7.36
CA GLY A 171 -7.57 -12.43 6.22
C GLY A 171 -6.62 -12.02 5.10
N MET A 172 -5.48 -11.41 5.44
CA MET A 172 -4.49 -10.93 4.48
C MET A 172 -3.87 -12.11 3.72
N THR A 173 -3.97 -12.06 2.39
CA THR A 173 -3.35 -13.03 1.48
C THR A 173 -2.59 -12.27 0.39
N CYS A 174 -1.49 -12.85 -0.06
CA CYS A 174 -0.70 -12.33 -1.16
C CYS A 174 -0.15 -13.50 -1.99
N THR A 175 -0.36 -13.43 -3.31
CA THR A 175 0.14 -14.43 -4.26
C THR A 175 0.79 -13.77 -5.45
N ILE A 176 1.86 -14.38 -5.94
CA ILE A 176 2.54 -13.98 -7.17
C ILE A 176 2.23 -15.04 -8.22
N GLN A 177 1.82 -14.62 -9.40
CA GLN A 177 1.52 -15.51 -10.52
C GLN A 177 2.17 -15.00 -11.80
N ASP A 178 2.53 -15.92 -12.69
CA ASP A 178 3.07 -15.57 -13.99
C ASP A 178 1.99 -14.99 -14.91
N GLY A 179 2.41 -14.05 -15.77
CA GLY A 179 1.56 -13.45 -16.79
C GLY A 179 0.72 -12.26 -16.31
N ASN A 180 -0.10 -11.77 -17.23
CA ASN A 180 -0.99 -10.64 -17.02
C ASN A 180 -2.35 -11.12 -16.50
N ALA A 181 -2.65 -10.85 -15.24
CA ALA A 181 -3.93 -11.19 -14.62
C ALA A 181 -5.14 -10.47 -15.25
N PHE A 182 -4.91 -9.49 -16.13
CA PHE A 182 -5.95 -8.75 -16.83
C PHE A 182 -6.27 -9.31 -18.23
N SER A 183 -5.50 -10.27 -18.74
CA SER A 183 -5.65 -10.80 -20.10
C SER A 183 -6.44 -12.11 -20.18
N SER A 184 -7.34 -12.35 -19.22
CA SER A 184 -8.26 -13.49 -19.22
C SER A 184 -9.44 -13.28 -20.15
#